data_AF-A0A0R2Q7G2-F1
#
_entry.id   AF-A0A0R2Q7G2-F1
#
_cell.length_a   1.000
_cell.length_b   1.000
_cell.length_c   1.000
_cell.angle_alpha   90.00
_cell.angle_beta   90.00
_cell.angle_gamma   90.00
#
_symmetry.space_group_name_H-M   'P 1'
#
loop_
_entity.id
_entity.type
_entity.pdbx_description
1 polymer ?
#
loop_
_entity_poly.entity_id
_entity_poly.type
_entity_poly.pdbx_seq_one_letter_code
_entity_poly.pdbx_strand_id
1 'polypeptide(L)'
;MAYVFCNNCGHRNPPNSSFCSSCGAVLDLPDERTVVIAQVDPLQDLPGPSDNATIRLGEIGEHAVLVIRSGDLTGSRFTLSKDVTQIGRHQDSDILLDDITVSRRHAEVVKTSNSLVVRDLGSLNGTYVNQS
;
A
#
# COMPACT_ATOMS: atom_id res chain seq x y z
N MET A 1 -39.75 3.87 36.31
CA MET A 1 -38.89 4.34 35.20
C MET A 1 -37.45 4.19 35.65
N ALA A 2 -36.69 3.27 35.04
CA ALA A 2 -35.27 3.10 35.34
C ALA A 2 -34.47 4.26 34.75
N TYR A 3 -33.41 4.69 35.41
CA TYR A 3 -32.52 5.77 34.99
C TYR A 3 -31.09 5.44 35.42
N VAL A 4 -30.12 5.95 34.67
CA VAL A 4 -28.69 5.82 34.98
C VAL A 4 -28.16 7.22 35.28
N PHE A 5 -27.39 7.34 36.36
CA PHE A 5 -26.73 8.61 36.68
C PHE A 5 -25.32 8.62 36.13
N CYS A 6 -24.90 9.79 35.65
CA CYS A 6 -23.51 9.99 35.24
C CYS A 6 -22.60 10.09 36.46
N ASN A 7 -21.63 9.19 36.58
CA ASN A 7 -20.64 9.22 37.67
C ASN A 7 -19.70 10.44 37.59
N ASN A 8 -19.64 11.12 36.44
CA ASN A 8 -18.78 12.29 36.25
C ASN A 8 -19.45 13.62 36.62
N CYS A 9 -20.72 13.84 36.25
CA CYS A 9 -21.41 15.12 36.49
C CYS A 9 -22.72 15.00 37.29
N GLY A 10 -23.16 13.79 37.63
CA GLY A 10 -24.40 13.54 38.37
C GLY A 10 -25.69 13.67 37.56
N HIS A 11 -25.61 14.04 36.27
CA HIS A 11 -26.80 14.19 35.43
C HIS A 11 -27.55 12.86 35.27
N ARG A 12 -28.88 12.91 35.32
CA ARG A 12 -29.75 11.74 35.15
C ARG A 12 -30.01 11.50 33.67
N ASN A 13 -29.71 10.30 33.20
CA ASN A 13 -29.89 9.89 31.82
C ASN A 13 -30.89 8.72 31.70
N PRO A 14 -31.54 8.56 30.53
CA PRO A 14 -32.31 7.36 30.20
C PRO A 14 -31.45 6.09 30.29
N PRO A 15 -32.05 4.92 30.57
CA PRO A 15 -31.30 3.68 30.82
C PRO A 15 -30.63 3.08 29.59
N ASN A 16 -30.94 3.56 28.38
CA ASN A 16 -30.36 3.09 27.11
C ASN A 16 -29.37 4.12 26.51
N SER A 17 -28.97 5.14 27.27
CA SER A 17 -28.02 6.14 26.80
C SER A 17 -26.58 5.64 27.03
N SER A 18 -25.79 5.52 25.96
CA SER A 18 -24.36 5.17 26.06
C SER A 18 -23.50 6.35 26.56
N PHE A 19 -23.99 7.59 26.41
CA PHE A 19 -23.29 8.81 26.79
C PHE A 19 -24.21 9.78 27.54
N CYS A 20 -23.64 10.58 28.42
CA CYS A 20 -24.35 11.62 29.17
C CYS A 20 -24.74 12.79 28.26
N SER A 21 -26.03 13.10 28.19
CA SER A 21 -26.56 14.20 27.37
C SER A 21 -26.11 15.59 27.81
N SER A 22 -25.61 15.72 29.04
CA SER A 22 -25.19 17.00 29.61
C SER A 22 -23.68 17.24 29.55
N CYS A 23 -22.84 16.21 29.65
CA CYS A 23 -21.38 16.37 29.71
C CYS A 23 -20.59 15.48 28.74
N GLY A 24 -21.25 14.59 27.99
CA GLY A 24 -20.64 13.70 27.01
C GLY A 24 -19.89 12.49 27.58
N ALA A 25 -19.75 12.35 28.90
CA ALA A 25 -19.09 11.21 29.51
C ALA A 25 -19.85 9.89 29.26
N VAL A 26 -19.12 8.79 29.06
CA VAL A 26 -19.68 7.45 28.90
C VAL A 26 -20.42 7.04 30.17
N LEU A 27 -21.59 6.42 30.01
CA LEU A 27 -22.37 5.88 31.13
C LEU A 27 -22.08 4.38 31.25
N ASP A 28 -21.74 3.92 32.46
CA ASP A 28 -21.47 2.50 32.73
C ASP A 28 -22.77 1.69 32.61
N LEU A 29 -23.01 1.09 31.45
CA LEU A 29 -24.09 0.13 31.24
C LEU A 29 -23.63 -1.26 31.71
N PRO A 30 -24.44 -2.03 32.45
CA PRO A 30 -24.02 -3.31 33.03
C PRO A 30 -23.68 -4.42 32.03
N ASP A 31 -23.89 -4.24 30.72
CA ASP A 31 -23.84 -5.36 29.76
C ASP A 31 -23.04 -5.12 28.47
N GLU A 32 -22.19 -4.10 28.41
CA GLU A 32 -21.22 -3.98 27.33
C GLU A 32 -19.81 -3.87 27.92
N ARG A 33 -19.15 -5.03 28.05
CA ARG A 33 -17.75 -5.13 28.45
C ARG A 33 -16.90 -4.28 27.50
N THR A 34 -16.31 -3.22 28.05
CA THR A 34 -15.27 -2.45 27.39
C THR A 34 -14.11 -3.39 27.06
N VAL A 35 -13.74 -3.49 25.77
CA VAL A 35 -12.45 -4.03 25.40
C VAL A 35 -11.41 -3.06 25.93
N VAL A 36 -10.68 -3.45 26.97
CA VAL A 36 -9.51 -2.72 27.41
C VAL A 36 -8.46 -2.90 26.33
N ILE A 37 -8.22 -1.86 25.52
CA ILE A 37 -6.97 -1.78 24.76
C ILE A 37 -5.90 -1.60 25.84
N ALA A 38 -5.17 -2.68 26.14
CA ALA A 38 -4.05 -2.61 27.07
C ALA A 38 -3.15 -1.45 26.65
N GLN A 39 -2.69 -0.64 27.61
CA GLN A 39 -1.71 0.38 27.32
C GLN A 39 -0.52 -0.33 26.67
N VAL A 40 -0.23 0.08 25.43
CA VAL A 40 0.89 -0.39 24.63
C VAL A 40 2.14 -0.28 25.50
N ASP A 41 2.67 -1.41 25.97
CA ASP A 41 3.90 -1.43 26.75
C ASP A 41 5.04 -1.18 25.75
N PRO A 42 5.69 0.01 25.77
CA PRO A 42 6.72 0.33 24.80
C PRO A 42 7.91 -0.63 24.86
N LEU A 43 8.02 -1.43 25.93
CA LEU A 43 9.05 -2.44 26.10
C LEU A 43 8.71 -3.79 25.43
N GLN A 44 7.42 -4.10 25.25
CA GLN A 44 6.97 -5.32 24.56
C GLN A 44 6.79 -5.15 23.06
N ASP A 45 6.48 -3.93 22.60
CA ASP A 45 6.33 -3.60 21.17
C ASP A 45 7.61 -3.04 20.54
N LEU A 46 8.75 -3.10 21.24
CA LEU A 46 10.05 -2.95 20.59
C LEU A 46 10.21 -4.15 19.65
N PRO A 47 10.36 -3.95 18.33
CA PRO A 47 10.60 -5.03 17.41
C PRO A 47 11.80 -5.84 17.89
N GLY A 48 11.54 -7.09 18.25
CA GLY A 48 12.55 -8.00 18.75
C GLY A 48 13.53 -8.36 17.64
N PRO A 49 14.67 -9.01 17.97
CA PRO A 49 15.60 -9.51 16.96
C PRO A 49 14.92 -10.44 15.92
N SER A 50 13.84 -11.10 16.31
CA SER A 50 12.98 -11.94 15.47
C SER A 50 12.05 -11.19 14.53
N ASP A 51 11.75 -9.91 14.81
CA ASP A 51 10.94 -9.04 13.94
C ASP A 51 11.80 -8.35 12.87
N ASN A 52 13.13 -8.46 13.00
CA ASN A 52 14.07 -7.95 12.02
C ASN A 52 14.26 -8.96 10.88
N ALA A 53 13.68 -8.67 9.72
CA ALA A 53 14.01 -9.38 8.50
C ALA A 53 15.44 -9.02 8.05
N THR A 54 16.39 -9.92 8.30
CA THR A 54 17.77 -9.77 7.82
C THR A 54 17.87 -10.40 6.44
N ILE A 55 17.83 -9.58 5.40
CA ILE A 55 18.07 -10.01 4.02
C ILE A 55 19.56 -9.85 3.75
N ARG A 56 20.26 -10.91 3.31
CA ARG A 56 21.66 -10.76 2.90
C ARG A 56 21.70 -9.91 1.63
N LEU A 57 22.62 -8.96 1.55
CA LEU A 57 22.75 -8.09 0.36
C LEU A 57 22.88 -8.89 -0.96
N GLY A 58 23.47 -10.09 -0.94
CA GLY A 58 23.56 -10.99 -2.10
C GLY A 58 22.32 -11.84 -2.38
N GLU A 59 21.32 -11.86 -1.47
CA GLU A 59 20.00 -12.47 -1.67
C GLU A 59 18.98 -11.45 -2.21
N ILE A 60 19.32 -10.16 -2.19
CA ILE A 60 18.62 -9.16 -3.00
C ILE A 60 19.02 -9.46 -4.45
N GLY A 61 18.15 -10.18 -5.17
CA GLY A 61 18.42 -10.46 -6.57
C GLY A 61 18.69 -9.15 -7.30
N GLU A 62 19.78 -9.10 -8.07
CA GLU A 62 20.14 -7.97 -8.95
C GLU A 62 19.17 -7.89 -10.14
N HIS A 63 17.90 -7.69 -9.82
CA HIS A 63 16.83 -7.59 -10.76
C HIS A 63 16.26 -6.20 -10.65
N ALA A 64 16.36 -5.44 -11.73
CA ALA A 64 15.65 -4.20 -11.84
C ALA A 64 14.14 -4.46 -11.89
N VAL A 65 13.38 -3.54 -11.33
CA VAL A 65 11.91 -3.60 -11.31
C VAL A 65 11.38 -2.32 -11.93
N LEU A 66 10.46 -2.47 -12.88
CA LEU A 66 9.63 -1.37 -13.36
C LEU A 66 8.37 -1.29 -12.51
N VAL A 67 8.06 -0.08 -12.04
CA VAL A 67 6.87 0.18 -11.23
C VAL A 67 6.01 1.22 -11.92
N ILE A 68 4.74 0.91 -12.14
CA ILE A 68 3.78 1.86 -12.70
C ILE A 68 3.40 2.87 -11.62
N ARG A 69 3.65 4.15 -11.89
CA ARG A 69 3.42 5.25 -10.93
C ARG A 69 2.06 5.94 -11.07
N SER A 70 1.43 5.82 -12.25
CA SER A 70 0.18 6.51 -12.58
C SER A 70 -0.65 5.69 -13.57
N GLY A 71 -1.96 5.93 -13.60
CA GLY A 71 -2.92 5.22 -14.45
C GLY A 71 -3.59 4.02 -13.75
N ASP A 72 -4.39 3.26 -14.48
CA ASP A 72 -5.24 2.19 -13.92
C ASP A 72 -4.44 1.04 -13.28
N LEU A 73 -3.20 0.83 -13.75
CA LEU A 73 -2.29 -0.20 -13.26
C LEU A 73 -1.32 0.30 -12.18
N THR A 74 -1.58 1.46 -11.56
CA THR A 74 -0.70 2.06 -10.54
C THR A 74 -0.36 1.07 -9.43
N GLY A 75 0.92 0.99 -9.06
CA GLY A 75 1.43 0.07 -8.04
C GLY A 75 1.86 -1.29 -8.58
N SER A 76 1.50 -1.64 -9.82
CA SER A 76 1.99 -2.85 -10.49
C SER A 76 3.50 -2.83 -10.64
N ARG A 77 4.12 -4.00 -10.43
CA ARG A 77 5.58 -4.19 -10.45
C ARG A 77 5.94 -5.28 -11.43
N PHE A 78 6.89 -4.99 -12.31
CA PHE A 78 7.39 -5.91 -13.32
C PHE A 78 8.88 -6.12 -13.13
N THR A 79 9.26 -7.34 -12.77
CA THR A 79 10.67 -7.72 -12.61
C THR A 79 11.30 -7.93 -13.98
N LEU A 80 12.41 -7.23 -14.24
CA LEU A 80 13.19 -7.34 -15.46
C LEU A 80 14.20 -8.50 -15.35
N SER A 81 13.70 -9.72 -15.55
CA SER A 81 14.51 -10.95 -15.49
C SER A 81 15.04 -11.40 -16.84
N LYS A 82 14.42 -10.98 -17.95
CA LYS A 82 14.77 -11.37 -19.32
C LYS A 82 15.86 -10.47 -19.91
N ASP A 83 16.60 -11.01 -20.89
CA ASP A 83 17.58 -10.23 -21.67
C ASP A 83 16.91 -9.12 -22.47
N VAL A 84 15.70 -9.37 -22.97
CA VAL A 84 14.85 -8.38 -23.62
C VAL A 84 13.46 -8.47 -23.01
N THR A 85 12.94 -7.34 -22.56
CA THR A 85 11.56 -7.19 -22.06
C THR A 85 10.80 -6.26 -22.97
N GLN A 86 9.77 -6.74 -23.66
CA GLN A 86 8.95 -5.94 -24.56
C GLN A 86 7.81 -5.23 -23.83
N ILE A 87 7.59 -3.96 -24.15
CA ILE A 87 6.56 -3.10 -23.57
C ILE A 87 5.65 -2.61 -24.69
N GLY A 88 4.34 -2.76 -24.50
CA GLY A 88 3.37 -2.30 -25.49
C GLY A 88 1.94 -2.72 -25.17
N ARG A 89 1.02 -2.34 -26.05
CA ARG A 89 -0.41 -2.70 -25.95
C ARG A 89 -0.75 -4.07 -26.58
N HIS A 90 0.18 -4.68 -27.31
CA HIS A 90 -0.09 -6.00 -27.90
C HIS A 90 -0.04 -7.10 -26.84
N GLN A 91 -0.91 -8.10 -26.96
CA GLN A 91 -0.96 -9.25 -26.02
C GLN A 91 0.34 -10.04 -25.95
N ASP A 92 1.17 -9.95 -26.99
CA ASP A 92 2.49 -10.61 -27.04
C ASP A 92 3.59 -9.83 -26.29
N SER A 93 3.27 -8.68 -25.69
CA SER A 93 4.24 -7.88 -24.92
C SER A 93 4.43 -8.48 -23.51
N ASP A 94 5.67 -8.50 -23.02
CA ASP A 94 5.96 -8.95 -21.65
C ASP A 94 5.32 -8.05 -20.59
N ILE A 95 5.33 -6.75 -20.86
CA ILE A 95 4.63 -5.73 -20.08
C ILE A 95 3.51 -5.18 -20.96
N LEU A 96 2.31 -5.73 -20.77
CA LEU A 96 1.10 -5.28 -21.43
C LEU A 96 0.59 -4.00 -20.77
N LEU A 97 0.57 -2.91 -21.53
CA LEU A 97 -0.04 -1.64 -21.15
C LEU A 97 -1.27 -1.42 -22.04
N ASP A 98 -2.46 -1.66 -21.49
CA ASP A 98 -3.72 -1.49 -22.21
C ASP A 98 -4.17 -0.02 -22.22
N ASP A 99 -3.37 0.81 -22.90
CA ASP A 99 -3.64 2.24 -23.07
C ASP A 99 -3.58 2.62 -24.55
N ILE A 100 -4.60 3.32 -25.04
CA ILE A 100 -4.71 3.73 -26.44
C ILE A 100 -3.54 4.61 -26.92
N THR A 101 -2.89 5.33 -26.01
CA THR A 101 -1.70 6.15 -26.26
C THR A 101 -0.43 5.30 -26.41
N VAL A 102 -0.47 4.02 -26.04
CA VAL A 102 0.65 3.08 -26.17
C VAL A 102 0.52 2.29 -27.48
N SER A 103 1.55 2.40 -28.32
CA SER A 103 1.70 1.57 -29.51
C SER A 103 1.74 0.06 -29.19
N ARG A 104 1.31 -0.76 -30.15
CA ARG A 104 1.29 -2.24 -30.01
C ARG A 104 2.65 -2.81 -29.59
N ARG A 105 3.72 -2.35 -30.24
CA ARG A 105 5.11 -2.52 -29.82
C ARG A 105 5.65 -1.12 -29.58
N HIS A 106 5.84 -0.73 -28.32
CA HIS A 106 6.15 0.64 -27.96
C HIS A 106 7.63 0.81 -27.68
N ALA A 107 8.15 0.02 -26.74
CA ALA A 107 9.53 0.06 -26.34
C ALA A 107 10.01 -1.33 -25.91
N GLU A 108 11.31 -1.49 -25.79
CA GLU A 108 11.92 -2.65 -25.16
C GLU A 108 12.96 -2.21 -24.13
N VAL A 109 13.13 -3.02 -23.09
CA VAL A 109 14.24 -2.90 -22.16
C VAL A 109 15.20 -4.05 -22.41
N VAL A 110 16.42 -3.71 -22.81
CA VAL A 110 17.48 -4.66 -23.11
C VAL A 110 18.46 -4.68 -21.96
N LYS A 111 18.64 -5.84 -21.35
CA LYS A 111 19.68 -6.10 -20.36
C LYS A 111 20.99 -6.37 -21.09
N THR A 112 22.02 -5.62 -20.73
CA THR A 112 23.41 -5.88 -21.12
C THR A 112 24.16 -6.45 -19.92
N SER A 113 25.44 -6.77 -20.11
CA SER A 113 26.31 -7.31 -19.05
C SER A 113 26.29 -6.45 -17.78
N ASN A 114 26.20 -5.12 -17.93
CA ASN A 114 26.37 -4.17 -16.82
C ASN A 114 25.30 -3.07 -16.78
N SER A 115 24.31 -3.06 -17.67
CA SER A 115 23.32 -1.99 -17.74
C SER A 115 21.98 -2.44 -18.31
N LEU A 116 20.95 -1.61 -18.13
CA LEU A 116 19.67 -1.74 -18.79
C LEU A 116 19.49 -0.58 -19.76
N VAL A 117 19.11 -0.88 -20.99
CA VAL A 117 18.93 0.09 -22.05
C VAL A 117 17.48 0.08 -22.49
N VAL A 118 16.81 1.22 -22.39
CA VAL A 118 15.46 1.42 -22.94
C VAL A 118 15.59 1.82 -24.41
N ARG A 119 14.87 1.15 -25.30
CA ARG A 119 14.81 1.46 -26.73
C ARG A 119 13.38 1.69 -27.16
N ASP A 120 13.13 2.83 -27.78
CA ASP A 120 11.85 3.08 -28.47
C ASP A 120 11.81 2.30 -29.80
N LEU A 121 10.67 1.68 -30.10
CA LEU A 121 10.48 0.87 -31.30
C LEU A 121 9.71 1.61 -32.41
N GLY A 122 9.82 2.94 -32.44
CA GLY A 122 9.06 3.80 -33.34
C GLY A 122 7.64 4.01 -32.82
N SER A 123 7.51 4.25 -31.52
CA SER A 123 6.20 4.50 -30.92
C SER A 123 5.60 5.82 -31.43
N LEU A 124 4.27 5.89 -31.47
CA LEU A 124 3.57 7.08 -32.01
C LEU A 124 3.78 8.33 -31.14
N ASN A 125 3.76 8.14 -29.83
CA ASN A 125 3.86 9.24 -28.85
C ASN A 125 5.27 9.41 -28.28
N GLY A 126 6.23 8.58 -28.70
CA GLY A 126 7.59 8.57 -28.18
C GLY A 126 7.72 7.91 -26.80
N THR A 127 8.96 7.58 -26.45
CA THR A 127 9.36 7.09 -25.12
C THR A 127 10.24 8.14 -24.45
N TYR A 128 9.89 8.55 -23.23
CA TYR A 128 10.62 9.56 -22.47
C TYR A 128 11.31 8.93 -21.25
N VAL A 129 12.57 9.27 -21.03
CA VAL A 129 13.34 8.83 -19.86
C VAL A 129 13.67 10.05 -19.02
N ASN A 130 13.37 10.02 -17.72
CA ASN A 130 13.60 11.16 -16.81
C ASN A 130 12.93 12.48 -17.26
N GLN A 131 11.79 12.40 -17.97
CA GLN A 131 11.05 13.57 -18.49
C GLN A 131 11.81 14.38 -19.55
N SER A 132 12.83 13.79 -20.18
CA SER A 132 13.58 14.38 -21.30
C SER A 132 13.35 13.63 -22.60
#